data_AF-A0A3D3QHS9-F1
#
_entry.id   AF-A0A3D3QHS9-F1
#
_cell.length_a   1.000
_cell.length_b   1.000
_cell.length_c   1.000
_cell.angle_alpha   90.00
_cell.angle_beta   90.00
_cell.angle_gamma   90.00
#
_symmetry.space_group_name_H-M   'P 1'
#
loop_
_entity.id
_entity.type
_entity.pdbx_description
1 polymer ?
#
loop_
_entity_poly.entity_id
_entity_poly.type
_entity_poly.pdbx_seq_one_letter_code
_entity_poly.pdbx_strand_id
1 'polypeptide(L)'
;MCSGRVTEHALIERLRARGFETEPVEGVSGFHRVKEGPGPLSATREHWLGLVYVQQASTGVAAPAIAPEPGEHVLDLCSAPGGKTLHMAELMEDSGCLVASEVSEPRIRGLLGNVYRLGNSNIMV
;
A
#
# COMPACT_ATOMS: atom_id res chain seq x y z
N MET A 1 -5.01 2.71 2.37
CA MET A 1 -5.09 1.79 1.23
C MET A 1 -5.19 0.38 1.78
N CYS A 2 -6.22 -0.36 1.38
CA CYS A 2 -6.35 -1.79 1.66
C CYS A 2 -5.38 -2.57 0.78
N SER A 3 -4.62 -3.51 1.34
CA SER A 3 -3.86 -4.47 0.52
C SER A 3 -4.79 -5.55 -0.05
N GLY A 4 -4.43 -6.20 -1.14
CA GLY A 4 -5.14 -7.35 -1.73
C GLY A 4 -5.16 -8.61 -0.84
N ARG A 5 -4.48 -8.60 0.32
CA ARG A 5 -4.36 -9.76 1.23
C ARG A 5 -5.59 -9.99 2.11
N VAL A 6 -6.50 -9.02 2.17
CA VAL A 6 -7.78 -9.13 2.87
C VAL A 6 -8.81 -8.32 2.10
N THR A 7 -10.04 -8.81 2.04
CA THR A 7 -11.13 -8.03 1.43
C THR A 7 -11.31 -6.72 2.19
N GLU A 8 -11.59 -5.64 1.47
CA GLU A 8 -11.86 -4.31 2.04
C GLU A 8 -12.89 -4.39 3.18
N HIS A 9 -14.03 -5.05 2.96
CA HIS A 9 -15.07 -5.22 3.98
C HIS A 9 -14.53 -5.85 5.29
N ALA A 10 -13.81 -6.96 5.20
CA ALA A 10 -13.24 -7.62 6.37
C ALA A 10 -12.17 -6.77 7.08
N LEU A 11 -11.39 -5.97 6.35
CA LEU A 11 -10.44 -5.03 6.96
C LEU A 11 -11.18 -3.94 7.75
N ILE A 12 -12.22 -3.35 7.16
CA ILE A 12 -13.01 -2.31 7.82
C ILE A 12 -13.70 -2.84 9.08
N GLU A 13 -14.28 -4.04 9.05
CA GLU A 13 -14.87 -4.64 10.25
C GLU A 13 -13.83 -4.90 11.36
N ARG A 14 -12.62 -5.35 11.00
CA ARG A 14 -11.52 -5.51 11.97
C ARG A 14 -11.09 -4.19 12.61
N LEU A 15 -10.98 -3.13 11.80
CA LEU A 15 -10.64 -1.80 12.28
C LEU A 15 -11.76 -1.22 13.16
N ARG A 16 -13.03 -1.40 12.76
CA ARG A 16 -14.19 -1.00 13.56
C ARG A 16 -14.23 -1.70 14.92
N ALA A 17 -13.98 -3.00 14.97
CA ALA A 17 -13.92 -3.76 16.22
C ALA A 17 -12.81 -3.26 17.17
N ARG A 18 -11.81 -2.53 16.66
CA ARG A 18 -10.76 -1.86 17.42
C ARG A 18 -11.08 -0.40 17.75
N GLY A 19 -12.26 0.10 17.40
CA GLY A 19 -12.69 1.48 17.67
C GLY A 19 -12.24 2.50 16.63
N PHE A 20 -11.83 2.07 15.43
CA PHE A 20 -11.58 3.01 14.33
C PHE A 20 -12.87 3.27 13.54
N GLU A 21 -13.09 4.54 13.22
CA GLU A 21 -14.12 4.95 12.27
C GLU A 21 -13.45 5.34 10.94
N THR A 22 -13.95 4.76 9.85
CA THR A 22 -13.39 4.98 8.52
C THR A 22 -14.48 5.26 7.49
N GLU A 23 -14.17 6.09 6.51
CA GLU A 23 -15.04 6.36 5.37
C GLU A 23 -14.28 6.14 4.05
N PRO A 24 -14.93 5.61 3.00
CA PRO A 24 -14.30 5.47 1.70
C PRO A 24 -13.93 6.84 1.12
N VAL A 25 -12.82 6.92 0.39
CA VAL A 25 -12.42 8.11 -0.34
C VAL A 25 -13.07 8.08 -1.72
N GLU A 26 -13.91 9.07 -2.01
CA GLU A 26 -14.58 9.17 -3.31
C GLU A 26 -13.55 9.25 -4.47
N GLY A 27 -13.82 8.50 -5.54
CA GLY A 27 -12.98 8.47 -6.74
C GLY A 27 -11.69 7.65 -6.62
N VAL A 28 -11.39 7.05 -5.46
CA VAL A 28 -10.18 6.24 -5.25
C VAL A 28 -10.54 4.90 -4.60
N SER A 29 -10.67 3.85 -5.42
CA SER A 29 -11.04 2.51 -4.96
C SER A 29 -10.02 1.95 -3.94
N GLY A 30 -10.50 1.25 -2.91
CA GLY A 30 -9.66 0.62 -1.87
C GLY A 30 -9.00 1.61 -0.90
N PHE A 31 -9.36 2.89 -0.94
CA PHE A 31 -8.88 3.92 -0.02
C PHE A 31 -9.96 4.34 0.95
N HIS A 32 -9.58 4.36 2.23
CA HIS A 32 -10.41 4.85 3.32
C HIS A 32 -9.67 5.94 4.08
N ARG A 33 -10.41 6.98 4.48
CA ARG A 33 -9.97 7.99 5.43
C ARG A 33 -10.35 7.52 6.83
N VAL A 34 -9.38 7.51 7.74
CA VAL A 34 -9.64 7.33 9.17
C VAL A 34 -10.17 8.65 9.72
N LYS A 35 -11.38 8.64 10.29
CA LYS A 35 -12.03 9.80 10.90
C LYS A 35 -11.66 9.92 12.37
N GLU A 36 -11.82 8.81 13.09
CA GLU A 36 -11.52 8.69 14.50
C GLU A 36 -10.91 7.31 14.79
N GLY A 37 -10.22 7.21 15.92
CA GLY A 37 -9.62 5.96 16.38
C GLY A 37 -8.89 6.12 17.71
N PRO A 38 -8.61 5.01 18.41
CA PRO A 38 -7.96 5.03 19.72
C PRO A 38 -6.47 5.42 19.68
N GLY A 39 -5.90 5.62 18.49
CA GLY A 39 -4.48 5.90 18.29
C GLY A 39 -4.08 5.84 16.81
N PRO A 40 -2.77 5.90 16.52
CA PRO A 40 -2.28 5.85 15.15
C PRO A 40 -2.55 4.49 14.50
N LEU A 41 -3.05 4.49 13.26
CA LEU A 41 -3.30 3.27 12.49
C LEU A 41 -2.02 2.43 12.32
N SER A 42 -0.84 3.06 12.27
CA SER A 42 0.46 2.38 12.21
C SER A 42 0.81 1.55 13.44
N ALA A 43 0.11 1.72 14.57
CA ALA A 43 0.29 0.88 15.76
C ALA A 43 -0.62 -0.36 15.79
N THR A 44 -1.48 -0.52 14.79
CA THR A 44 -2.45 -1.63 14.74
C THR A 44 -1.83 -2.94 14.23
N ARG A 45 -2.45 -4.08 14.57
CA ARG A 45 -1.98 -5.38 14.06
C ARG A 45 -2.17 -5.47 12.55
N GLU A 46 -3.23 -4.87 12.04
CA GLU A 46 -3.58 -4.81 10.63
C GLU A 46 -2.48 -4.14 9.82
N HIS A 47 -1.87 -3.08 10.36
CA HIS A 47 -0.71 -2.44 9.74
C HIS A 47 0.52 -3.36 9.72
N TRP A 48 0.87 -3.96 10.86
CA TRP A 48 2.05 -4.82 10.97
C TRP A 48 1.94 -6.13 10.17
N LEU A 49 0.72 -6.61 9.97
CA LEU A 49 0.40 -7.75 9.10
C LEU A 49 0.34 -7.38 7.61
N GLY A 50 0.65 -6.13 7.24
CA GLY A 50 0.64 -5.69 5.85
C GLY A 50 -0.75 -5.56 5.22
N LEU A 51 -1.83 -5.61 6.03
CA LEU A 51 -3.21 -5.57 5.53
C LEU A 51 -3.64 -4.16 5.09
N VAL A 52 -2.97 -3.15 5.62
CA VAL A 52 -3.24 -1.73 5.34
C VAL A 52 -1.95 -0.94 5.22
N TYR A 53 -1.94 -0.03 4.25
CA TYR A 53 -0.87 0.94 4.07
C TYR A 53 -1.40 2.37 4.26
N VAL A 54 -0.69 3.14 5.08
CA VAL A 54 -1.00 4.55 5.35
C VAL A 54 -0.34 5.41 4.27
N GLN A 55 -1.15 6.11 3.50
CA GLN A 55 -0.67 7.06 2.49
C GLN A 55 -1.70 8.15 2.21
N GLN A 56 -1.27 9.20 1.51
CA GLN A 56 -2.15 10.28 1.08
C GLN A 56 -3.11 9.79 -0.02
N ALA A 57 -4.36 10.25 0.01
CA ALA A 57 -5.34 9.89 -1.01
C ALA A 57 -4.94 10.39 -2.42
N SER A 58 -4.27 11.55 -2.51
CA SER A 58 -3.82 12.14 -3.78
C SER A 58 -2.85 11.25 -4.56
N THR A 59 -2.12 10.35 -3.89
CA THR A 59 -1.21 9.41 -4.56
C THR A 59 -1.91 8.13 -5.00
N GLY A 60 -3.16 7.92 -4.57
CA GLY A 60 -3.92 6.71 -4.86
C GLY A 60 -4.37 6.57 -6.32
N VAL A 61 -4.45 7.67 -7.06
CA VAL A 61 -4.86 7.66 -8.48
C VAL A 61 -3.72 7.33 -9.44
N ALA A 62 -2.47 7.48 -9.02
CA ALA A 62 -1.31 7.38 -9.91
C ALA A 62 -1.10 5.94 -10.43
N ALA A 63 -1.10 4.95 -9.54
CA ALA A 63 -0.90 3.55 -9.94
C ALA A 63 -2.05 3.03 -10.83
N PRO A 64 -3.34 3.27 -10.51
CA PRO A 64 -4.44 2.92 -11.41
C PRO A 64 -4.39 3.64 -12.76
N ALA A 65 -3.88 4.87 -12.83
CA ALA A 65 -3.72 5.59 -14.09
C ALA A 65 -2.60 5.03 -14.98
N ILE A 66 -1.55 4.48 -14.38
CA ILE A 66 -0.51 3.72 -15.10
C ILE A 66 -1.08 2.38 -15.59
N ALA A 67 -2.00 1.78 -14.81
CA ALA A 67 -2.67 0.52 -15.10
C ALA A 67 -1.70 -0.63 -15.42
N PRO A 68 -0.70 -0.91 -14.56
CA PRO A 68 0.24 -2.01 -14.81
C PRO A 68 -0.50 -3.35 -14.74
N GLU A 69 -0.20 -4.24 -15.68
CA GLU A 69 -0.84 -5.54 -15.78
C GLU A 69 0.02 -6.65 -15.15
N PRO A 70 -0.60 -7.72 -14.60
CA PRO A 70 0.15 -8.88 -14.12
C PRO A 70 1.09 -9.46 -15.18
N GLY A 71 2.36 -9.65 -14.82
CA GLY A 71 3.38 -10.19 -15.71
C GLY A 71 4.22 -9.13 -16.45
N GLU A 72 3.86 -7.86 -16.38
CA GLU A 72 4.64 -6.78 -16.98
C GLU A 72 5.97 -6.49 -16.24
N HIS A 73 6.86 -5.77 -16.93
CA HIS A 73 8.08 -5.23 -16.36
C HIS A 73 7.95 -3.72 -16.18
N VAL A 74 8.00 -3.25 -14.94
CA VAL A 74 7.77 -1.85 -14.56
C VAL A 74 9.00 -1.28 -13.87
N LEU A 75 9.31 0.00 -14.12
CA LEU A 75 10.40 0.73 -13.48
C LEU A 75 9.85 1.97 -12.74
N ASP A 76 10.02 2.00 -11.42
CA ASP A 76 9.74 3.16 -10.56
C ASP A 76 11.06 3.85 -10.19
N LEU A 77 11.35 4.99 -10.80
CA LEU A 77 12.62 5.70 -10.64
C LEU A 77 12.78 6.41 -9.28
N CYS A 78 11.69 6.66 -8.55
CA CYS A 78 11.66 7.47 -7.32
C CYS A 78 10.77 6.79 -6.27
N SER A 79 11.19 5.63 -5.82
CA SER A 79 10.31 4.68 -5.14
C SER A 79 10.05 5.01 -3.67
N ALA A 80 11.05 5.47 -2.91
CA ALA A 80 10.88 5.57 -1.45
C ALA A 80 9.88 6.66 -1.02
N PRO A 81 9.07 6.45 0.03
CA PRO A 81 9.05 5.30 0.92
C PRO A 81 8.28 4.06 0.38
N GLY A 82 7.75 4.09 -0.85
CA GLY A 82 7.23 2.91 -1.55
C GLY A 82 5.73 2.92 -1.86
N GLY A 83 4.97 3.96 -1.48
CA GLY A 83 3.50 3.89 -1.55
C GLY A 83 2.92 3.61 -2.94
N LYS A 84 3.49 4.22 -4.00
CA LYS A 84 3.05 3.97 -5.39
C LYS A 84 3.60 2.64 -5.91
N THR A 85 4.87 2.37 -5.67
CA THR A 85 5.55 1.11 -5.97
C THR A 85 4.74 -0.10 -5.47
N LEU A 86 4.35 -0.06 -4.19
CA LEU A 86 3.56 -1.12 -3.55
C LEU A 86 2.15 -1.19 -4.16
N HIS A 87 1.49 -0.06 -4.41
CA HIS A 87 0.18 -0.05 -5.05
C HIS A 87 0.23 -0.65 -6.47
N MET A 88 1.27 -0.35 -7.26
CA MET A 88 1.48 -0.98 -8.56
C MET A 88 1.71 -2.48 -8.42
N ALA A 89 2.51 -2.95 -7.45
CA ALA A 89 2.71 -4.36 -7.21
C ALA A 89 1.41 -5.11 -6.85
N GLU A 90 0.52 -4.48 -6.06
CA GLU A 90 -0.81 -5.03 -5.76
C GLU A 90 -1.69 -5.13 -7.03
N LEU A 91 -1.65 -4.13 -7.92
CA LEU A 91 -2.38 -4.18 -9.20
C LEU A 91 -1.83 -5.24 -10.16
N MET A 92 -0.51 -5.48 -10.10
CA MET A 92 0.16 -6.55 -10.85
C MET A 92 -0.02 -7.94 -10.21
N GLU A 93 -0.80 -8.06 -9.14
CA GLU A 93 -1.05 -9.32 -8.42
C GLU A 93 0.24 -10.04 -8.00
N ASP A 94 1.27 -9.29 -7.58
CA ASP A 94 2.59 -9.80 -7.24
C ASP A 94 3.25 -10.64 -8.38
N SER A 95 2.83 -10.43 -9.64
CA SER A 95 3.35 -11.08 -10.85
C SER A 95 4.22 -10.12 -11.67
N GLY A 96 5.10 -10.65 -12.53
CA GLY A 96 6.03 -9.86 -13.34
C GLY A 96 7.25 -9.35 -12.56
N CYS A 97 7.76 -8.18 -12.93
CA CYS A 97 8.94 -7.57 -12.29
C CYS A 97 8.74 -6.06 -12.14
N LEU A 98 8.89 -5.54 -10.92
CA LEU A 98 8.85 -4.12 -10.63
C LEU A 98 10.18 -3.69 -10.02
N VAL A 99 10.97 -2.92 -10.76
CA VAL A 99 12.23 -2.35 -10.27
C VAL A 99 11.94 -1.03 -9.56
N ALA A 100 12.34 -0.92 -8.30
CA ALA A 100 12.06 0.18 -7.40
C ALA A 100 13.34 0.93 -7.01
N SER A 101 13.69 1.95 -7.78
CA SER A 101 14.93 2.71 -7.60
C SER A 101 14.77 3.87 -6.61
N GLU A 102 15.77 4.07 -5.74
CA GLU A 102 15.92 5.23 -4.87
C GLU A 102 17.41 5.52 -4.63
N VAL A 103 17.83 6.77 -4.79
CA VAL A 103 19.24 7.16 -4.64
C VAL A 103 19.67 7.33 -3.18
N SER A 104 18.73 7.67 -2.30
CA SER A 104 19.01 7.95 -0.90
C SER A 104 19.03 6.66 -0.07
N GLU A 105 20.23 6.20 0.30
CA GLU A 105 20.42 5.01 1.15
C GLU A 105 19.57 5.02 2.44
N PRO A 106 19.45 6.14 3.19
CA PRO A 106 18.57 6.18 4.36
C PRO A 106 17.10 5.90 4.02
N ARG A 107 16.63 6.32 2.85
CA ARG A 107 15.24 6.13 2.40
C ARG A 107 14.98 4.73 1.88
N ILE A 108 16.01 4.06 1.32
CA ILE A 108 15.94 2.65 0.91
C ILE A 108 15.50 1.76 2.08
N ARG A 109 15.96 2.04 3.31
CA ARG A 109 15.55 1.26 4.50
C ARG A 109 14.05 1.29 4.74
N GLY A 110 13.42 2.45 4.54
CA GLY A 110 11.97 2.60 4.64
C GLY A 110 11.22 1.86 3.53
N LEU A 111 11.73 1.95 2.30
CA LEU A 111 11.22 1.21 1.15
C LEU A 111 11.26 -0.30 1.39
N LEU A 112 12.44 -0.86 1.70
CA LEU A 112 12.61 -2.28 2.02
C LEU A 112 11.70 -2.72 3.17
N GLY A 113 11.64 -1.95 4.26
CA GLY A 113 10.77 -2.26 5.38
C GLY A 113 9.29 -2.38 4.99
N ASN A 114 8.82 -1.51 4.08
CA ASN A 114 7.45 -1.59 3.57
C ASN A 114 7.26 -2.75 2.59
N VAL A 115 8.22 -3.01 1.68
CA VAL A 115 8.18 -4.16 0.75
C VAL A 115 8.11 -5.46 1.53
N TYR A 116 8.96 -5.65 2.55
CA TYR A 116 8.92 -6.85 3.39
C TYR A 116 7.65 -6.97 4.22
N ARG A 117 7.15 -5.86 4.78
CA ARG A 117 5.94 -5.89 5.61
C ARG A 117 4.69 -6.19 4.80
N LEU A 118 4.58 -5.64 3.59
CA LEU A 118 3.46 -5.93 2.72
C LEU A 118 3.66 -7.31 2.10
N GLY A 119 4.87 -7.72 1.73
CA GLY A 119 5.15 -9.06 1.22
C GLY A 119 4.96 -9.18 -0.29
N ASN A 120 5.15 -8.08 -1.02
CA ASN A 120 5.11 -8.08 -2.49
C ASN A 120 6.40 -8.72 -3.04
N SER A 121 6.28 -9.87 -3.70
CA SER A 121 7.43 -10.68 -4.13
C SER A 121 8.02 -10.29 -5.49
N ASN A 122 7.31 -9.50 -6.29
CA ASN A 122 7.76 -9.06 -7.61
C ASN A 122 8.59 -7.77 -7.60
N ILE A 123 8.91 -7.21 -6.43
CA ILE A 123 9.66 -5.94 -6.32
C ILE A 123 11.16 -6.20 -6.15
N MET A 124 11.98 -5.57 -7.00
CA MET A 124 13.43 -5.49 -6.86
C MET A 124 13.81 -4.06 -6.46
N VAL A 125 14.37 -3.88 -5.27
CA VAL A 125 14.84 -2.58 -4.75
C VAL A 125 16.33 -2.41 -4.99
#